data_AF-A0A2V5SLR1-F1
#
_entry.id   AF-A0A2V5SLR1-F1
#
_cell.length_a   1.000
_cell.length_b   1.000
_cell.length_c   1.000
_cell.angle_alpha   90.00
_cell.angle_beta   90.00
_cell.angle_gamma   90.00
#
_symmetry.space_group_name_H-M   'P 1'
#
loop_
_entity.id
_entity.type
_entity.pdbx_description
1 polymer ?
#
loop_
_entity_poly.entity_id
_entity_poly.type
_entity_poly.pdbx_seq_one_letter_code
_entity_poly.pdbx_strand_id
1 'polypeptide(L)'
;MSHHYSGPNIGFPRRDARLDLTDLYAFPKPGDPDKSILIMNVHPSVGLNPPGPTIREPFAPEARYELKIDTDGDAVANISYEMRFSFDRARGTRGAGW
;
A
#
# COMPACT_ATOMS: atom_id res chain seq x y z
N MET A 1 10.99 4.08 1.19
CA MET A 1 10.31 5.37 1.44
C MET A 1 8.86 5.22 0.98
N SER A 2 7.99 4.77 1.89
CA SER A 2 6.55 4.97 1.78
C SER A 2 6.35 6.47 1.84
N HIS A 3 6.05 7.11 0.72
CA HIS A 3 5.73 8.52 0.85
C HIS A 3 4.25 8.60 1.23
N HIS A 4 3.99 9.21 2.37
CA HIS A 4 2.85 10.10 2.50
C HIS A 4 3.25 11.41 1.78
N TYR A 5 2.40 12.43 1.65
CA TYR A 5 2.73 13.75 1.09
C TYR A 5 3.78 14.54 1.93
N SER A 6 4.79 13.88 2.48
CA SER A 6 5.81 14.34 3.41
C SER A 6 7.21 14.46 2.80
N GLY A 7 7.39 14.11 1.51
CA GLY A 7 8.65 14.29 0.80
C GLY A 7 8.86 15.73 0.30
N PRO A 8 10.12 16.14 0.02
CA PRO A 8 10.42 17.49 -0.49
C PRO A 8 9.81 17.76 -1.88
N ASN A 9 9.44 16.70 -2.60
CA ASN A 9 8.67 16.78 -3.84
C ASN A 9 7.23 16.36 -3.54
N ILE A 10 6.33 17.34 -3.48
CA ILE A 10 4.90 17.14 -3.25
C ILE A 10 4.27 16.55 -4.51
N GLY A 11 3.91 15.26 -4.46
CA GLY A 11 3.27 14.51 -5.54
C GLY A 11 3.31 13.01 -5.28
N PHE A 12 2.84 12.19 -6.23
CA PHE A 12 2.83 10.72 -6.14
C PHE A 12 4.19 10.06 -6.48
N PRO A 13 4.46 8.83 -6.00
CA PRO A 13 5.76 8.23 -6.19
C PRO A 13 5.83 7.84 -7.66
N ARG A 14 6.91 8.26 -8.34
CA ARG A 14 7.04 8.07 -9.80
C ARG A 14 5.83 8.61 -10.60
N ARG A 15 5.09 9.58 -10.05
CA ARG A 15 3.86 10.16 -10.63
C ARG A 15 2.71 9.16 -10.78
N ASP A 16 2.70 8.09 -9.98
CA ASP A 16 1.65 7.08 -9.99
C ASP A 16 0.99 6.95 -8.61
N ALA A 17 -0.27 7.37 -8.50
CA ALA A 17 -1.02 7.35 -7.26
C ALA A 17 -1.15 5.94 -6.67
N ARG A 18 -1.10 4.89 -7.51
CA ARG A 18 -1.21 3.48 -7.07
C ARG A 18 -0.02 3.02 -6.24
N LEU A 19 1.10 3.74 -6.29
CA LEU A 19 2.32 3.43 -5.54
C LEU A 19 2.39 4.12 -4.18
N ASP A 20 1.44 5.03 -3.91
CA ASP A 20 1.40 5.83 -2.69
C ASP A 20 0.83 4.97 -1.54
N LEU A 21 1.59 4.86 -0.45
CA LEU A 21 1.19 4.15 0.77
C LEU A 21 0.74 5.21 1.77
N THR A 22 -0.55 5.27 2.05
CA THR A 22 -1.13 6.41 2.78
C THR A 22 -1.10 6.20 4.29
N ASP A 23 -1.50 5.02 4.76
CA ASP A 23 -1.69 4.73 6.18
C ASP A 23 -1.27 3.29 6.51
N LEU A 24 -0.78 3.10 7.74
CA LEU A 24 -0.55 1.80 8.36
C LEU A 24 -1.26 1.75 9.71
N TYR A 25 -2.10 0.74 9.90
CA TYR A 25 -2.76 0.45 11.17
C TYR A 25 -2.26 -0.88 11.73
N ALA A 26 -2.03 -0.93 13.04
CA ALA A 26 -1.58 -2.12 13.74
C ALA A 26 -2.42 -2.34 15.00
N PHE A 27 -2.94 -3.55 15.17
CA PHE A 27 -3.79 -3.93 16.29
C PHE A 27 -3.34 -5.26 16.88
N PRO A 28 -3.51 -5.50 18.20
CA PRO A 28 -3.44 -6.85 18.75
C PRO A 28 -4.60 -7.69 18.19
N LYS A 29 -4.37 -8.98 17.93
CA LYS A 29 -5.45 -9.88 17.53
C LYS A 29 -6.31 -10.25 18.77
N PRO A 30 -7.63 -10.01 18.75
CA PRO A 30 -8.50 -10.45 19.84
C PRO A 30 -8.42 -11.97 20.05
N GLY A 31 -8.27 -12.38 21.32
CA GLY A 31 -8.21 -13.78 21.75
C GLY A 31 -6.91 -14.51 21.42
N ASP A 32 -5.87 -13.84 20.93
CA ASP A 32 -4.60 -14.47 20.57
C ASP A 32 -3.44 -13.45 20.70
N PRO A 33 -2.79 -13.37 21.87
CA PRO A 33 -1.79 -12.34 22.17
C PRO A 33 -0.51 -12.49 21.35
N ASP A 34 -0.28 -13.65 20.74
CA ASP A 34 0.91 -13.94 19.93
C ASP A 34 0.77 -13.44 18.48
N LYS A 35 -0.34 -12.75 18.14
CA LYS A 35 -0.63 -12.27 16.79
C LYS A 35 -1.02 -10.81 16.74
N SER A 36 -0.63 -10.18 15.64
CA SER A 36 -1.01 -8.81 15.28
C SER A 36 -1.85 -8.80 14.01
N ILE A 37 -2.74 -7.83 13.90
CA ILE A 37 -3.47 -7.48 12.68
C ILE A 37 -2.81 -6.22 12.11
N LEU A 38 -2.34 -6.29 10.88
CA LEU A 38 -1.75 -5.17 10.15
C LEU A 38 -2.63 -4.83 8.96
N ILE A 39 -2.90 -3.55 8.75
CA ILE A 39 -3.69 -3.03 7.63
C ILE A 39 -2.91 -1.89 6.99
N MET A 40 -2.73 -1.96 5.67
CA MET A 40 -2.06 -0.93 4.89
C MET A 40 -3.03 -0.36 3.86
N ASN A 41 -3.22 0.96 3.92
CA ASN A 41 -3.93 1.69 2.87
C ASN A 41 -2.94 2.08 1.77
N VAL A 42 -3.39 1.94 0.53
CA VAL A 42 -2.65 2.36 -0.65
C VAL A 42 -3.57 3.15 -1.55
N HIS A 43 -2.99 3.99 -2.39
CA HIS A 43 -3.69 4.78 -3.40
C HIS A 43 -4.69 5.81 -2.81
N PRO A 44 -4.29 7.08 -2.66
CA PRO A 44 -5.21 8.12 -2.22
C PRO A 44 -6.27 8.40 -3.29
N SER A 45 -7.48 8.74 -2.86
CA SER A 45 -8.58 9.11 -3.77
C SER A 45 -8.42 10.50 -4.40
N VAL A 46 -7.56 11.35 -3.83
CA VAL A 46 -7.36 12.75 -4.22
C VAL A 46 -5.87 13.10 -4.26
N GLY A 47 -5.43 13.77 -5.31
CA GLY A 47 -4.12 14.41 -5.40
C GLY A 47 -4.14 15.81 -4.80
N LEU A 48 -3.00 16.25 -4.23
CA LEU A 48 -2.85 17.61 -3.68
C LEU A 48 -2.26 18.59 -4.70
N ASN A 49 -1.47 18.11 -5.67
CA ASN A 49 -0.83 18.94 -6.68
C ASN A 49 -0.70 18.22 -8.04
N PRO A 50 -1.55 18.55 -9.03
CA PRO A 50 -2.72 19.44 -8.92
C PRO A 50 -3.82 18.82 -8.04
N PRO A 51 -4.69 19.64 -7.42
CA PRO A 51 -5.83 19.14 -6.66
C PRO A 51 -6.86 18.47 -7.58
N GLY A 52 -7.33 17.27 -7.21
CA GLY A 52 -8.36 16.57 -7.97
C GLY A 52 -8.39 15.05 -7.75
N PRO A 53 -9.37 14.34 -8.33
CA PRO A 53 -9.46 12.88 -8.22
C PRO A 53 -8.26 12.19 -8.88
N THR A 54 -7.86 11.05 -8.31
CA THR A 54 -6.82 10.17 -8.87
C THR A 54 -7.40 9.19 -9.89
N ILE A 55 -6.60 8.22 -10.34
CA ILE A 55 -7.02 7.19 -11.30
C ILE A 55 -7.93 6.15 -10.64
N ARG A 56 -8.73 5.42 -11.43
CA ARG A 56 -9.71 4.47 -10.89
C ARG A 56 -9.11 3.09 -10.61
N GLU A 57 -8.00 2.77 -11.26
CA GLU A 57 -7.30 1.50 -11.12
C GLU A 57 -6.61 1.46 -9.76
N PRO A 58 -6.98 0.54 -8.85
CA PRO A 58 -6.54 0.60 -7.46
C PRO A 58 -5.07 0.23 -7.29
N PHE A 59 -4.57 -0.73 -8.07
CA PHE A 59 -3.23 -1.30 -7.93
C PHE A 59 -2.45 -1.29 -9.24
N ALA A 60 -1.14 -1.12 -9.13
CA ALA A 60 -0.20 -1.24 -10.23
C ALA A 60 0.27 -2.70 -10.37
N PRO A 61 0.04 -3.37 -11.51
CA PRO A 61 0.37 -4.80 -11.64
C PRO A 61 1.88 -5.07 -11.70
N GLU A 62 2.66 -4.06 -12.08
CA GLU A 62 4.12 -4.04 -12.02
C GLU A 62 4.69 -3.74 -10.62
N ALA A 63 3.85 -3.33 -9.67
CA ALA A 63 4.29 -2.92 -8.34
C ALA A 63 4.39 -4.09 -7.35
N ARG A 64 5.24 -3.89 -6.34
CA ARG A 64 5.34 -4.73 -5.15
C ARG A 64 4.95 -3.88 -3.96
N TYR A 65 3.96 -4.35 -3.20
CA TYR A 65 3.50 -3.71 -1.98
C TYR A 65 4.07 -4.51 -0.81
N GLU A 66 4.98 -3.94 -0.04
CA GLU A 66 5.74 -4.66 0.99
C GLU A 66 5.45 -4.13 2.40
N LEU A 67 5.19 -5.05 3.35
CA LEU A 67 5.32 -4.79 4.78
C LEU A 67 6.58 -5.48 5.29
N LYS A 68 7.53 -4.68 5.80
CA LYS A 68 8.79 -5.15 6.37
C LYS A 68 8.77 -4.91 7.87
N ILE A 69 8.93 -5.99 8.63
CA ILE A 69 8.80 -5.97 10.08
C ILE A 69 10.14 -6.37 10.69
N ASP A 70 10.72 -5.44 11.44
CA ASP A 70 11.83 -5.67 12.34
C ASP A 70 11.27 -5.97 13.74
N THR A 71 11.75 -7.05 14.34
CA THR A 71 11.32 -7.61 15.62
C THR A 71 12.47 -7.72 16.64
N ASP A 72 13.71 -7.44 16.24
CA ASP A 72 14.88 -7.50 17.11
C ASP A 72 15.64 -6.16 17.23
N GLY A 73 15.24 -5.15 16.46
CA GLY A 73 15.69 -3.77 16.58
C GLY A 73 17.00 -3.48 15.84
N ASP A 74 17.43 -4.34 14.93
CA ASP A 74 18.63 -4.15 14.13
C ASP A 74 18.41 -3.33 12.84
N ALA A 75 17.18 -2.87 12.61
CA ALA A 75 16.71 -2.16 11.42
C ALA A 75 16.77 -3.00 10.12
N VAL A 76 16.84 -4.33 10.23
CA VAL A 76 16.71 -5.30 9.15
C VAL A 76 15.40 -6.07 9.34
N ALA A 77 14.66 -6.24 8.25
CA ALA A 77 13.38 -6.93 8.33
C ALA A 77 13.58 -8.43 8.65
N ASN A 78 13.02 -8.91 9.77
CA ASN A 78 12.98 -10.34 10.08
C ASN A 78 11.79 -11.02 9.38
N ILE A 79 10.69 -10.29 9.17
CA ILE A 79 9.49 -10.77 8.46
C ILE A 79 9.17 -9.80 7.32
N SER A 80 8.81 -10.34 6.15
CA SER A 80 8.37 -9.55 5.01
C SER A 80 7.12 -10.16 4.36
N TYR A 81 6.08 -9.34 4.21
CA TYR A 81 4.91 -9.67 3.40
C TYR A 81 4.98 -8.88 2.09
N GLU A 82 4.91 -9.57 0.95
CA GLU A 82 4.84 -8.95 -0.37
C GLU A 82 3.47 -9.27 -1.00
N MET A 83 2.78 -8.24 -1.47
CA MET A 83 1.54 -8.36 -2.22
C MET A 83 1.76 -7.87 -3.66
N ARG A 84 1.22 -8.63 -4.61
CA ARG A 84 1.15 -8.27 -6.03
C ARG A 84 -0.27 -8.47 -6.52
N PHE A 85 -0.70 -7.56 -7.39
CA PHE A 85 -2.04 -7.57 -7.93
C PHE A 85 -1.96 -7.77 -9.45
N SER A 86 -2.87 -8.56 -10.00
CA SER A 86 -2.99 -8.75 -11.45
C SER A 86 -4.44 -8.59 -11.86
N PHE A 87 -4.67 -7.98 -13.02
CA PHE A 87 -6.01 -7.89 -13.58
C PHE A 87 -6.29 -9.11 -14.46
N ASP A 88 -7.39 -9.80 -14.20
CA ASP A 88 -7.90 -10.82 -15.11
C ASP A 88 -8.54 -10.12 -16.32
N ARG A 89 -7.91 -10.25 -17.50
CA ARG A 89 -8.44 -9.69 -18.75
C ARG A 89 -9.61 -10.50 -19.33
N ALA A 90 -9.86 -11.73 -18.84
CA ALA A 90 -10.82 -12.65 -19.43
C ALA A 90 -12.28 -12.35 -19.03
N ARG A 91 -12.50 -11.58 -17.97
CA ARG A 91 -13.83 -11.09 -17.58
C ARG A 91 -13.84 -9.58 -17.76
N GLY A 92 -14.59 -9.07 -18.73
CA GLY A 92 -14.82 -7.63 -18.94
C GLY A 92 -15.51 -6.90 -17.76
N THR A 93 -15.42 -7.43 -16.55
CA THR A 93 -15.94 -6.88 -15.30
C THR A 93 -14.78 -6.36 -14.46
N ARG A 94 -14.72 -5.03 -14.32
CA ARG A 94 -13.85 -4.34 -13.37
C ARG A 94 -14.23 -4.77 -11.94
N GLY A 95 -13.46 -5.69 -11.35
CA GLY A 95 -13.66 -6.13 -9.97
C GLY A 95 -12.39 -6.80 -9.45
N ALA A 96 -11.93 -6.36 -8.28
CA ALA A 96 -10.81 -7.00 -7.58
C ALA A 96 -11.23 -8.42 -7.17
N GLY A 97 -10.56 -9.43 -7.72
CA GLY A 97 -10.59 -10.79 -7.20
C GLY A 97 -9.57 -10.91 -6.09
N TRP A 98 -9.98 -11.50 -4.97
CA TRP A 98 -9.11 -11.90 -3.86
C TRP A 98 -8.36 -13.18 -4.18
#